data_AF-A0A368B8A5-F1
#
_entry.id   AF-A0A368B8A5-F1
#
_cell.length_a   1.000
_cell.length_b   1.000
_cell.length_c   1.000
_cell.angle_alpha   90.00
_cell.angle_beta   90.00
_cell.angle_gamma   90.00
#
_symmetry.space_group_name_H-M   'P 1'
#
loop_
_entity.id
_entity.type
_entity.pdbx_description
1 polymer ?
#
loop_
_entity_poly.entity_id
_entity_poly.type
_entity_poly.pdbx_seq_one_letter_code
_entity_poly.pdbx_strand_id
1 'polypeptide(L)'
;KGKKAFTEFKRIAESPKGWALWEASVDFFRPHQIRAHAAVHEVPVMGDALYGGAEAPTQRELHPKKQRAGLNFPSFHGLALHLAEVQLVPGDPDATILCESPKHLRLLIRRMGLGE
;
A
#
# COMPACT_ATOMS: atom_id res chain seq x y z
N LYS A 1 -1.01 26.26 -12.65
CA LYS A 1 0.39 25.76 -12.47
C LYS A 1 0.45 24.96 -11.16
N GLY A 2 0.89 23.71 -11.20
CA GLY A 2 1.08 22.88 -10.00
C GLY A 2 2.45 23.09 -9.35
N LYS A 3 2.65 22.51 -8.16
CA LYS A 3 3.97 22.43 -7.51
C LYS A 3 4.75 21.26 -8.10
N LYS A 4 6.09 21.40 -8.20
CA LYS A 4 7.00 20.31 -8.62
C LYS A 4 6.88 19.15 -7.63
N ALA A 5 6.70 17.93 -8.15
CA ALA A 5 6.46 16.69 -7.41
C ALA A 5 7.08 15.50 -8.16
N PHE A 6 7.86 14.66 -7.47
CA PHE A 6 8.42 13.41 -8.01
C PHE A 6 8.22 12.29 -7.02
N THR A 7 7.84 11.13 -7.53
CA THR A 7 7.73 9.90 -6.75
C THR A 7 8.36 8.79 -7.55
N GLU A 8 9.28 8.06 -6.92
CA GLU A 8 9.82 6.83 -7.46
C GLU A 8 8.96 5.67 -6.97
N PHE A 9 8.54 4.80 -7.89
CA PHE A 9 7.77 3.60 -7.56
C PHE A 9 8.56 2.36 -7.95
N LYS A 10 8.69 1.44 -7.00
CA LYS A 10 9.34 0.14 -7.19
C LYS A 10 8.36 -0.96 -6.82
N ARG A 11 8.03 -1.84 -7.78
CA ARG A 11 7.21 -3.03 -7.50
C ARG A 11 8.05 -4.05 -6.74
N ILE A 12 7.61 -4.41 -5.54
CA ILE A 12 8.27 -5.37 -4.65
C ILE A 12 7.78 -6.79 -4.94
N ALA A 13 6.47 -6.95 -5.11
CA ALA A 13 5.84 -8.24 -5.37
C ALA A 13 4.55 -8.08 -6.17
N GLU A 14 4.12 -9.16 -6.81
CA GLU A 14 2.85 -9.25 -7.52
C GLU A 14 2.20 -10.60 -7.22
N SER A 15 0.91 -10.57 -6.93
CA SER A 15 0.10 -11.75 -6.65
C SER A 15 -0.45 -12.33 -7.95
N PRO A 16 -0.78 -13.63 -7.99
CA PRO A 16 -1.46 -14.23 -9.15
C PRO A 16 -2.81 -13.60 -9.52
N LYS A 17 -3.39 -12.80 -8.62
CA LYS A 17 -4.68 -12.10 -8.80
C LYS A 17 -4.52 -10.64 -9.24
N GLY A 18 -3.32 -10.22 -9.65
CA GLY A 18 -3.06 -8.87 -10.17
C GLY A 18 -2.88 -7.79 -9.10
N TRP A 19 -2.91 -8.13 -7.81
CA TRP A 19 -2.49 -7.20 -6.75
C TRP A 19 -0.97 -7.08 -6.73
N ALA A 20 -0.46 -5.90 -6.42
CA ALA A 20 0.97 -5.67 -6.31
C ALA A 20 1.30 -4.89 -5.03
N LEU A 21 2.45 -5.24 -4.44
CA LEU A 21 3.06 -4.49 -3.35
C LEU A 21 4.09 -3.53 -3.96
N TRP A 22 3.93 -2.24 -3.67
CA TRP A 22 4.80 -1.19 -4.17
C TRP A 22 5.50 -0.49 -3.01
N GLU A 23 6.77 -0.17 -3.23
CA GLU A 23 7.51 0.80 -2.45
C GLU A 23 7.46 2.14 -3.21
N ALA A 24 7.23 3.23 -2.48
CA ALA A 24 7.17 4.57 -3.02
C ALA A 24 8.07 5.50 -2.23
N SER A 25 8.97 6.19 -2.93
CA SER A 25 9.96 7.09 -2.33
C SER A 25 9.75 8.53 -2.82
N VAL A 26 9.86 9.50 -1.90
CA VAL A 26 9.72 10.93 -2.18
C VAL A 26 10.72 11.73 -1.34
N ASP A 27 11.34 12.74 -1.94
CA ASP A 27 12.28 13.63 -1.24
C ASP A 27 11.58 14.72 -0.41
N PHE A 28 10.28 14.93 -0.65
CA PHE A 28 9.53 15.97 0.02
C PHE A 28 8.06 15.60 0.14
N PHE A 29 7.45 16.07 1.22
CA PHE A 29 6.04 15.87 1.47
C PHE A 29 5.17 16.83 0.64
N ARG A 30 4.21 16.26 -0.09
CA ARG A 30 3.03 16.98 -0.60
C ARG A 30 1.77 16.17 -0.26
N PRO A 31 0.67 16.83 0.14
CA PRO A 31 -0.57 16.14 0.44
C PRO A 31 -1.01 15.24 -0.71
N HIS A 32 -1.30 13.98 -0.41
CA HIS A 32 -1.80 12.97 -1.35
C HIS A 32 -0.90 12.67 -2.56
N GLN A 33 0.35 13.11 -2.60
CA GLN A 33 1.20 12.95 -3.79
C GLN A 33 1.34 11.50 -4.26
N ILE A 34 1.68 10.59 -3.35
CA ILE A 34 1.83 9.16 -3.68
C ILE A 34 0.51 8.59 -4.23
N ARG A 35 -0.61 8.92 -3.58
CA ARG A 35 -1.95 8.48 -3.96
C ARG A 35 -2.35 8.96 -5.35
N ALA A 36 -2.18 10.26 -5.61
CA ALA A 36 -2.51 10.88 -6.89
C ALA A 36 -1.60 10.38 -8.02
N HIS A 37 -0.28 10.28 -7.78
CA HIS A 37 0.66 9.78 -8.78
C HIS A 37 0.37 8.30 -9.11
N ALA A 38 0.11 7.47 -8.10
CA ALA A 38 -0.24 6.06 -8.32
C ALA A 38 -1.50 5.90 -9.18
N ALA A 39 -2.53 6.71 -8.94
CA ALA A 39 -3.76 6.70 -9.74
C ALA A 39 -3.55 7.17 -11.19
N VAL A 40 -2.75 8.21 -11.41
CA VAL A 40 -2.38 8.68 -12.78
C VAL A 40 -1.60 7.61 -13.55
N HIS A 41 -0.87 6.76 -12.85
CA HIS A 41 -0.16 5.60 -13.42
C HIS A 41 -1.00 4.31 -13.46
N GLU A 42 -2.34 4.42 -13.30
CA GLU A 42 -3.27 3.29 -13.38
C GLU A 42 -3.02 2.19 -12.33
N VAL A 43 -2.33 2.54 -11.23
CA VAL A 43 -2.07 1.66 -10.08
C VAL A 43 -2.57 2.30 -8.78
N PRO A 44 -3.85 2.70 -8.69
CA PRO A 44 -4.37 3.40 -7.51
C PRO A 44 -4.25 2.54 -6.25
N VAL A 45 -3.96 3.21 -5.12
CA VAL A 45 -3.76 2.53 -3.83
C VAL A 45 -5.07 1.87 -3.36
N MET A 46 -5.02 0.62 -2.91
CA MET A 46 -6.19 -0.08 -2.38
C MET A 46 -6.86 0.70 -1.24
N GLY A 47 -8.19 0.76 -1.29
CA GLY A 47 -9.02 1.48 -0.33
C GLY A 47 -9.00 3.00 -0.48
N ASP A 48 -8.37 3.53 -1.53
CA ASP A 48 -8.36 4.96 -1.82
C ASP A 48 -9.65 5.43 -2.51
N ALA A 49 -10.69 5.74 -1.71
CA ALA A 49 -11.96 6.22 -2.25
C ALA A 49 -11.87 7.55 -3.02
N LEU A 50 -10.82 8.37 -2.81
CA LEU A 50 -10.68 9.66 -3.47
C LEU A 50 -10.06 9.54 -4.86
N TYR A 51 -9.09 8.63 -5.02
CA TYR A 51 -8.34 8.44 -6.28
C TYR A 51 -8.67 7.12 -6.98
N GLY A 52 -9.80 6.49 -6.66
CA GLY A 52 -10.32 5.33 -7.38
C GLY A 52 -9.65 4.00 -7.03
N GLY A 53 -9.10 3.88 -5.83
CA GLY A 53 -8.56 2.64 -5.30
C GLY A 53 -9.62 1.56 -5.14
N ALA A 54 -9.33 0.36 -5.65
CA ALA A 54 -10.21 -0.80 -5.47
C ALA A 54 -10.37 -1.14 -3.99
N GLU A 55 -11.56 -1.62 -3.60
CA GLU A 55 -11.77 -2.17 -2.27
C GLU A 55 -10.90 -3.42 -2.06
N ALA A 56 -10.55 -3.69 -0.79
CA ALA A 56 -9.81 -4.88 -0.46
C ALA A 56 -10.65 -6.13 -0.78
N PRO A 57 -10.04 -7.22 -1.30
CA PRO A 57 -10.76 -8.46 -1.52
C PRO A 57 -11.34 -8.97 -0.20
N THR A 58 -12.44 -9.68 -0.30
CA THR A 58 -13.12 -10.29 0.83
C THR A 58 -12.31 -11.44 1.45
N GLN A 59 -12.60 -11.79 2.69
CA GLN A 59 -11.98 -12.95 3.34
C GLN A 59 -12.26 -14.26 2.57
N ARG A 60 -13.42 -14.35 1.90
CA ARG A 60 -13.78 -15.51 1.05
C ARG A 60 -12.89 -15.64 -0.18
N GLU A 61 -12.57 -14.52 -0.83
CA GLU A 61 -11.70 -14.50 -2.01
C GLU A 61 -10.25 -14.85 -1.64
N LEU A 62 -9.78 -14.43 -0.47
CA LEU A 62 -8.45 -14.79 0.03
C LEU A 62 -8.38 -16.23 0.57
N HIS A 63 -9.48 -16.75 1.12
CA HIS A 63 -9.54 -18.09 1.72
C HIS A 63 -10.83 -18.84 1.36
N PRO A 64 -10.95 -19.37 0.12
CA PRO A 64 -12.17 -20.04 -0.33
C PRO A 64 -12.52 -21.30 0.47
N LYS A 65 -11.54 -21.91 1.16
CA LYS A 65 -11.72 -23.10 2.00
C LYS A 65 -12.27 -22.80 3.40
N LYS A 66 -12.26 -21.54 3.86
CA LYS A 66 -12.84 -21.19 5.16
C LYS A 66 -14.34 -20.92 4.97
N GLN A 67 -15.18 -21.57 5.76
CA GLN A 67 -16.63 -21.30 5.83
C GLN A 67 -16.96 -20.82 7.23
N ARG A 68 -17.10 -19.51 7.40
CA ARG A 68 -17.48 -18.82 8.66
C ARG A 68 -18.39 -17.65 8.32
N ALA A 69 -19.17 -17.17 9.29
CA ALA A 69 -19.90 -15.92 9.15
C ALA A 69 -18.94 -14.74 8.94
N GLY A 70 -19.35 -13.72 8.20
CA GLY A 70 -18.57 -12.49 7.97
C GLY A 70 -17.49 -12.58 6.89
N LEU A 71 -17.49 -13.62 6.05
CA LEU A 71 -16.47 -13.79 5.00
C LEU A 71 -16.64 -12.89 3.78
N ASN A 72 -17.82 -12.27 3.62
CA ASN A 72 -18.12 -11.39 2.49
C ASN A 72 -17.74 -9.92 2.77
N PHE A 73 -17.22 -9.61 3.96
CA PHE A 73 -16.70 -8.27 4.24
C PHE A 73 -15.28 -8.11 3.68
N PRO A 74 -14.86 -6.88 3.32
CA PRO A 74 -13.50 -6.58 2.90
C PRO A 74 -12.49 -7.09 3.93
N SER A 75 -11.39 -7.65 3.44
CA SER A 75 -10.35 -8.20 4.34
C SER A 75 -9.53 -7.14 5.06
N PHE A 76 -9.62 -5.89 4.59
CA PHE A 76 -8.92 -4.73 5.08
C PHE A 76 -9.82 -3.50 4.90
N HIS A 77 -9.73 -2.56 5.83
CA HIS A 77 -10.46 -1.30 5.79
C HIS A 77 -9.49 -0.13 5.84
N GLY A 78 -9.81 0.91 5.09
CA GLY A 78 -8.97 2.10 4.98
C GLY A 78 -7.94 1.99 3.85
N LEU A 79 -6.96 2.90 3.89
CA LEU A 79 -5.96 3.05 2.85
C LEU A 79 -4.80 2.09 3.07
N ALA A 80 -4.47 1.24 2.09
CA ALA A 80 -3.31 0.35 2.12
C ALA A 80 -2.01 1.11 1.81
N LEU A 81 -1.69 2.12 2.63
CA LEU A 81 -0.49 2.95 2.54
C LEU A 81 0.14 3.08 3.93
N HIS A 82 1.45 2.85 4.01
CA HIS A 82 2.21 2.89 5.26
C HIS A 82 3.52 3.65 5.05
N LEU A 83 3.86 4.54 5.98
CA LEU A 83 5.15 5.22 5.99
C LEU A 83 6.16 4.32 6.71
N ALA A 84 6.92 3.55 5.93
CA ALA A 84 7.84 2.54 6.45
C ALA A 84 9.17 3.13 6.96
N GLU A 85 9.66 4.18 6.31
CA GLU A 85 10.98 4.75 6.58
C GLU A 85 10.96 6.28 6.37
N VAL A 86 11.70 6.99 7.22
CA VAL A 86 12.02 8.42 7.06
C VAL A 86 13.50 8.63 7.35
N GLN A 87 14.23 9.17 6.39
CA GLN A 87 15.59 9.68 6.60
C GLN A 87 15.52 11.19 6.88
N LEU A 88 15.91 11.60 8.09
CA LEU A 88 15.92 13.01 8.47
C LEU A 88 17.10 13.76 7.85
N VAL A 89 18.24 13.07 7.74
CA VAL A 89 19.46 13.54 7.08
C VAL A 89 19.79 12.53 5.98
N PRO A 90 19.72 12.94 4.68
CA PRO A 90 19.96 12.02 3.58
C PRO A 90 21.34 11.35 3.67
N GLY A 91 21.37 10.02 3.60
CA GLY A 91 22.61 9.23 3.61
C GLY A 91 23.23 8.99 4.99
N ASP A 92 22.61 9.48 6.08
CA ASP A 92 23.03 9.19 7.44
C ASP A 92 22.16 8.08 8.05
N PRO A 93 22.69 6.85 8.22
CA PRO A 93 21.93 5.73 8.79
C PRO A 93 21.44 6.01 10.22
N ASP A 94 22.18 6.79 11.00
CA ASP A 94 21.82 7.10 12.40
C ASP A 94 20.66 8.11 12.47
N ALA A 95 20.36 8.79 11.37
CA ALA A 95 19.24 9.71 11.21
C ALA A 95 18.01 9.06 10.53
N THR A 96 17.92 7.73 10.54
CA THR A 96 16.83 6.97 9.92
C THR A 96 15.82 6.47 10.95
N ILE A 97 14.53 6.76 10.72
CA ILE A 97 13.42 6.26 11.53
C ILE A 97 12.68 5.20 10.74
N LEU A 98 12.61 3.99 11.28
CA LEU A 98 11.86 2.87 10.73
C LEU A 98 10.55 2.68 11.49
N CYS A 99 9.48 2.38 10.77
CA CYS A 99 8.19 2.03 11.34
C CYS A 99 7.72 0.69 10.77
N GLU A 100 7.62 -0.32 11.63
CA GLU A 100 7.08 -1.62 11.23
C GLU A 100 5.64 -1.46 10.73
N SER A 101 5.33 -2.09 9.59
CA SER A 101 3.97 -2.11 9.06
C SER A 101 2.99 -2.65 10.10
N PRO A 102 1.80 -2.05 10.30
CA PRO A 102 0.89 -2.52 11.34
C PRO A 102 0.40 -3.94 11.06
N LYS A 103 0.10 -4.70 12.13
CA LYS A 103 -0.24 -6.14 12.07
C LYS A 103 -1.31 -6.49 11.02
N HIS A 104 -2.32 -5.65 10.88
CA HIS A 104 -3.42 -5.88 9.93
C HIS A 104 -2.99 -5.70 8.46
N LEU A 105 -2.07 -4.78 8.17
CA LEU A 105 -1.47 -4.63 6.83
C LEU A 105 -0.55 -5.80 6.50
N ARG A 106 0.30 -6.23 7.43
CA ARG A 106 1.15 -7.42 7.24
C ARG A 106 0.32 -8.68 6.98
N LEU A 107 -0.78 -8.84 7.72
CA LEU A 107 -1.71 -9.95 7.51
C LEU A 107 -2.37 -9.92 6.13
N LEU A 108 -2.73 -8.73 5.63
CA LEU A 108 -3.25 -8.56 4.26
C LEU A 108 -2.19 -8.98 3.23
N ILE A 109 -0.99 -8.41 3.30
CA ILE A 109 0.13 -8.70 2.38
C ILE A 109 0.39 -10.21 2.29
N ARG A 110 0.51 -10.88 3.46
CA ARG A 110 0.72 -12.32 3.53
C ARG A 110 -0.42 -13.10 2.88
N ARG A 111 -1.68 -12.72 3.14
CA ARG A 111 -2.86 -13.40 2.57
C ARG A 111 -3.00 -13.20 1.06
N MET A 112 -2.48 -12.09 0.55
CA MET A 112 -2.43 -11.82 -0.88
C MET A 112 -1.26 -12.54 -1.58
N GLY A 113 -0.35 -13.16 -0.83
CA GLY A 113 0.85 -13.79 -1.39
C GLY A 113 1.87 -12.77 -1.88
N LEU A 114 1.95 -11.60 -1.23
CA LEU A 114 2.83 -10.49 -1.61
C LEU A 114 4.07 -10.34 -0.73
N GLY A 115 4.28 -11.23 0.24
CA GLY A 115 5.39 -11.20 1.20
C GLY A 115 5.10 -12.03 2.44
N GLU A 116 6.11 -12.19 3.31
CA GLU A 116 5.99 -12.83 4.64
C GLU A 116 5.34 -11.88 5.68
#